data_AF-A0A2A3HJL9-F1
#
_entry.id   AF-A0A2A3HJL9-F1
#
_cell.length_a   1.000
_cell.length_b   1.000
_cell.length_c   1.000
_cell.angle_alpha   90.00
_cell.angle_beta   90.00
_cell.angle_gamma   90.00
#
_symmetry.space_group_name_H-M   'P 1'
#
loop_
_entity.id
_entity.type
_entity.pdbx_description
1 polymer ?
#
loop_
_entity_poly.entity_id
_entity_poly.type
_entity_poly.pdbx_seq_one_letter_code
_entity_poly.pdbx_strand_id
1 'polypeptide(L)'
;MDDVSASIDWDGPEGILNSYDKIVFVTAGSQILDYKEKALILFKSIIDAMQSSDMEGYHLILCAGSTLAQELNCNYDNVTVCGWAPQRKILTALATEKHKGSCAIIHGGLATIKECVYCNVPFLVLPLGKDQMDNALRLEDCGINNYFYIEFIKPKCLLYFINQILQDYVSLSNLAALSKEFHDAEDSHIGAKAIAHLAENGNLDNFDWDAV
;
A
#
# COMPACT_ATOMS: atom_id res chain seq x y z
N MET A 1 -4.61 -24.13 -15.68
CA MET A 1 -5.79 -23.49 -15.04
C MET A 1 -5.24 -22.19 -14.53
N ASP A 2 -5.54 -21.16 -15.30
CA ASP A 2 -4.56 -20.12 -15.59
C ASP A 2 -4.60 -19.03 -14.54
N ASP A 3 -3.42 -18.51 -14.22
CA ASP A 3 -3.28 -17.40 -13.29
C ASP A 3 -3.96 -16.17 -13.88
N VAL A 4 -5.13 -15.82 -13.35
CA VAL A 4 -5.95 -14.67 -13.78
C VAL A 4 -5.17 -13.36 -13.72
N SER A 5 -4.05 -13.30 -13.00
CA SER A 5 -3.17 -12.11 -12.97
C SER A 5 -2.46 -11.83 -14.30
N ALA A 6 -2.24 -12.85 -15.15
CA ALA A 6 -1.54 -12.69 -16.43
C ALA A 6 -2.39 -12.02 -17.52
N SER A 7 -3.71 -11.89 -17.31
CA SER A 7 -4.66 -11.32 -18.28
C SER A 7 -5.10 -9.88 -17.95
N ILE A 8 -4.65 -9.31 -16.81
CA ILE A 8 -5.05 -7.96 -16.41
C ILE A 8 -4.21 -6.94 -17.18
N ASP A 9 -4.86 -6.10 -17.98
CA ASP A 9 -4.25 -4.90 -18.54
C ASP A 9 -4.22 -3.81 -17.45
N TRP A 10 -3.02 -3.43 -17.01
CA TRP A 10 -2.85 -2.46 -15.94
C TRP A 10 -2.84 -1.02 -16.46
N ASP A 11 -2.09 -0.75 -17.52
CA ASP A 11 -1.74 0.59 -17.99
C ASP A 11 -1.91 0.81 -19.51
N GLY A 12 -2.46 -0.16 -20.25
CA GLY A 12 -2.94 0.07 -21.61
C GLY A 12 -4.13 1.04 -21.65
N PRO A 13 -4.56 1.50 -22.85
CA PRO A 13 -5.60 2.53 -22.98
C PRO A 13 -6.92 2.21 -22.28
N GLU A 14 -7.28 0.92 -22.22
CA GLU A 14 -8.47 0.41 -21.51
C GLU A 14 -8.09 -0.32 -20.20
N GLY A 15 -6.81 -0.27 -19.82
CA GLY A 15 -6.29 -0.90 -18.61
C GLY A 15 -6.85 -0.26 -17.34
N ILE A 16 -6.84 -1.01 -16.24
CA ILE A 16 -7.53 -0.64 -14.99
C ILE A 16 -7.09 0.74 -14.47
N LEU A 17 -5.80 1.07 -14.53
CA LEU A 17 -5.30 2.37 -14.07
C LEU A 17 -5.74 3.52 -14.99
N ASN A 18 -6.10 3.21 -16.24
CA ASN A 18 -6.63 4.19 -17.18
C ASN A 18 -8.15 4.35 -17.11
N SER A 19 -8.86 3.28 -16.78
CA SER A 19 -10.33 3.21 -16.79
C SER A 19 -11.01 3.77 -15.54
N TYR A 20 -10.30 3.90 -14.41
CA TYR A 20 -10.88 4.36 -13.15
C TYR A 20 -10.07 5.50 -12.52
N ASP A 21 -10.75 6.53 -12.03
CA ASP A 21 -10.08 7.65 -11.37
C ASP A 21 -9.80 7.35 -9.89
N LYS A 22 -10.75 6.76 -9.16
CA LYS A 22 -10.57 6.45 -7.73
C LYS A 22 -10.33 4.97 -7.53
N ILE A 23 -9.19 4.63 -6.94
CA ILE A 23 -8.76 3.25 -6.74
C ILE A 23 -8.46 3.01 -5.27
N VAL A 24 -9.00 1.92 -4.72
CA VAL A 24 -8.55 1.35 -3.44
C VAL A 24 -7.68 0.15 -3.76
N PHE A 25 -6.38 0.24 -3.47
CA PHE A 25 -5.46 -0.87 -3.64
C PHE A 25 -5.27 -1.63 -2.32
N VAL A 26 -5.50 -2.94 -2.30
CA VAL A 26 -5.43 -3.75 -1.07
C VAL A 26 -4.45 -4.90 -1.23
N THR A 27 -3.57 -5.07 -0.24
CA THR A 27 -2.64 -6.21 -0.18
C THR A 27 -2.31 -6.60 1.26
N ALA A 28 -2.18 -7.91 1.52
CA ALA A 28 -1.77 -8.43 2.82
C ALA A 28 -0.34 -9.01 2.83
N GLY A 29 0.46 -8.67 1.81
CA GLY A 29 1.87 -9.07 1.71
C GLY A 29 2.07 -10.51 1.21
N SER A 30 3.34 -10.90 1.02
CA SER A 30 3.70 -12.21 0.45
C SER A 30 3.56 -13.36 1.45
N GLN A 31 3.66 -13.08 2.76
CA GLN A 31 3.54 -14.08 3.84
C GLN A 31 2.11 -14.22 4.37
N ILE A 32 1.13 -13.97 3.51
CA ILE A 32 -0.29 -13.90 3.87
C ILE A 32 -0.83 -15.20 4.49
N LEU A 33 -0.27 -16.35 4.13
CA LEU A 33 -0.72 -17.66 4.61
C LEU A 33 -0.46 -17.86 6.11
N ASP A 34 0.51 -17.15 6.70
CA ASP A 34 0.74 -17.14 8.15
C ASP A 34 -0.44 -16.53 8.92
N TYR A 35 -1.28 -15.73 8.24
CA TYR A 35 -2.41 -14.99 8.81
C TYR A 35 -3.70 -15.17 8.01
N LYS A 36 -3.87 -16.33 7.37
CA LYS A 36 -4.94 -16.60 6.40
C LYS A 36 -6.32 -16.14 6.89
N GLU A 37 -6.69 -16.45 8.14
CA GLU A 37 -8.01 -16.10 8.67
C GLU A 37 -8.22 -14.58 8.74
N LYS A 38 -7.26 -13.84 9.30
CA LYS A 38 -7.30 -12.37 9.39
C LYS A 38 -7.29 -11.72 8.00
N ALA A 39 -6.50 -12.26 7.07
CA ALA A 39 -6.46 -11.79 5.69
C ALA A 39 -7.81 -11.99 4.97
N LEU A 40 -8.45 -13.15 5.14
CA LEU A 40 -9.78 -13.40 4.58
C LEU A 40 -10.85 -12.48 5.20
N ILE A 41 -10.76 -12.17 6.49
CA ILE A 41 -11.64 -11.19 7.15
C ILE A 41 -11.48 -9.81 6.50
N LEU A 42 -10.24 -9.35 6.31
CA LEU A 42 -9.95 -8.10 5.59
C LEU A 42 -10.57 -8.11 4.20
N PHE A 43 -10.25 -9.12 3.39
CA PHE A 43 -10.65 -9.21 1.99
C PHE A 43 -12.17 -9.23 1.81
N LYS A 44 -12.87 -10.04 2.59
CA LYS A 44 -14.34 -10.06 2.57
C LYS A 44 -14.92 -8.72 3.02
N SER A 45 -14.38 -8.15 4.10
CA SER A 45 -14.88 -6.87 4.63
C SER A 45 -14.72 -5.71 3.65
N ILE A 46 -13.60 -5.65 2.91
CA ILE A 46 -13.42 -4.60 1.90
C ILE A 46 -14.27 -4.83 0.66
N ILE A 47 -14.42 -6.08 0.20
CA ILE A 47 -15.34 -6.41 -0.90
C ILE A 47 -16.76 -5.98 -0.55
N ASP A 48 -17.22 -6.25 0.68
CA ASP A 48 -18.54 -5.83 1.16
C ASP A 48 -18.65 -4.30 1.30
N ALA A 49 -17.58 -3.63 1.75
CA ALA A 49 -17.56 -2.17 1.86
C ALA A 49 -17.67 -1.49 0.48
N MET A 50 -17.06 -2.08 -0.55
CA MET A 50 -17.15 -1.59 -1.95
C MET A 50 -18.56 -1.63 -2.53
N GLN A 51 -19.50 -2.33 -1.88
CA GLN A 51 -20.91 -2.36 -2.29
C GLN A 51 -21.74 -1.21 -1.70
N SER A 52 -21.15 -0.38 -0.84
CA SER A 52 -21.78 0.83 -0.32
C SER A 52 -21.91 1.90 -1.40
N SER A 53 -22.97 2.71 -1.34
CA SER A 53 -23.11 3.91 -2.17
C SER A 53 -21.96 4.90 -1.98
N ASP A 54 -21.32 4.91 -0.80
CA ASP A 54 -20.17 5.78 -0.53
C ASP A 54 -18.93 5.43 -1.39
N MET A 55 -18.90 4.23 -1.95
CA MET A 55 -17.84 3.74 -2.83
C MET A 55 -18.23 3.82 -4.32
N GLU A 56 -19.30 4.53 -4.66
CA GLU A 56 -19.66 4.80 -6.05
C GLU A 56 -18.50 5.54 -6.76
N GLY A 57 -18.09 5.01 -7.92
CA GLY A 57 -16.95 5.52 -8.69
C GLY A 57 -15.57 5.08 -8.19
N TYR A 58 -15.48 4.28 -7.12
CA TYR A 58 -14.24 3.61 -6.73
C TYR A 58 -14.12 2.23 -7.36
N HIS A 59 -12.90 1.87 -7.74
CA HIS A 59 -12.53 0.51 -8.14
C HIS A 59 -11.58 -0.12 -7.12
N LEU A 60 -11.84 -1.36 -6.72
CA LEU A 60 -10.98 -2.12 -5.83
C LEU A 60 -10.00 -2.98 -6.65
N ILE A 61 -8.70 -2.79 -6.41
CA ILE A 61 -7.67 -3.74 -6.83
C ILE A 61 -7.22 -4.52 -5.59
N LEU A 62 -7.62 -5.78 -5.51
CA LEU A 62 -7.30 -6.67 -4.40
C LEU A 62 -6.24 -7.70 -4.81
N CYS A 63 -5.02 -7.54 -4.30
CA CYS A 63 -3.93 -8.50 -4.44
C CYS A 63 -3.94 -9.49 -3.26
N ALA A 64 -4.59 -10.64 -3.47
CA ALA A 64 -4.83 -11.63 -2.41
C ALA A 64 -3.81 -12.77 -2.34
N GLY A 65 -2.86 -12.84 -3.28
CA GLY A 65 -2.01 -14.02 -3.47
C GLY A 65 -2.76 -15.14 -4.18
N SER A 66 -2.08 -15.91 -5.03
CA SER A 66 -2.73 -16.85 -5.96
C SER A 66 -3.64 -17.87 -5.26
N THR A 67 -3.28 -18.32 -4.06
CA THR A 67 -4.10 -19.25 -3.26
C THR A 67 -5.42 -18.62 -2.79
N LEU A 68 -5.38 -17.44 -2.16
CA LEU A 68 -6.61 -16.84 -1.61
C LEU A 68 -7.45 -16.15 -2.68
N ALA A 69 -6.83 -15.67 -3.77
CA ALA A 69 -7.56 -15.11 -4.91
C ALA A 69 -8.58 -16.12 -5.48
N GLN A 70 -8.20 -17.40 -5.56
CA GLN A 70 -9.09 -18.47 -6.00
C GLN A 70 -10.23 -18.74 -5.01
N GLU A 71 -9.98 -18.60 -3.71
CA GLU A 71 -11.00 -18.80 -2.66
C GLU A 71 -12.05 -17.68 -2.60
N LEU A 72 -11.68 -16.45 -3.00
CA LEU A 72 -12.56 -15.28 -2.90
C LEU A 72 -13.63 -15.21 -4.00
N ASN A 73 -13.40 -15.85 -5.16
CA ASN A 73 -14.33 -15.97 -6.31
C ASN A 73 -15.40 -14.85 -6.40
N CYS A 74 -14.94 -13.61 -6.61
CA CYS A 74 -15.75 -12.39 -6.55
C CYS A 74 -16.08 -11.90 -7.97
N ASN A 75 -17.36 -11.58 -8.22
CA ASN A 75 -17.88 -11.17 -9.54
C ASN A 75 -18.55 -9.79 -9.50
N TYR A 76 -17.99 -8.82 -8.76
CA TYR A 76 -18.48 -7.44 -8.78
C TYR A 76 -17.71 -6.61 -9.81
N ASP A 77 -18.41 -5.79 -10.60
CA ASP A 77 -17.81 -5.00 -11.68
C ASP A 77 -16.74 -4.00 -11.18
N ASN A 78 -16.90 -3.50 -9.95
CA ASN A 78 -15.97 -2.57 -9.31
C ASN A 78 -14.88 -3.24 -8.46
N VAL A 79 -14.68 -4.56 -8.63
CA VAL A 79 -13.71 -5.34 -7.88
C VAL A 79 -12.87 -6.21 -8.81
N THR A 80 -11.55 -6.04 -8.75
CA THR A 80 -10.59 -6.94 -9.38
C THR A 80 -9.79 -7.67 -8.31
N VAL A 81 -9.95 -9.00 -8.26
CA VAL A 81 -9.16 -9.86 -7.37
C VAL A 81 -8.07 -10.55 -8.19
N CYS A 82 -6.82 -10.48 -7.74
CA CYS A 82 -5.68 -11.06 -8.43
C CYS A 82 -4.69 -11.75 -7.47
N GLY A 83 -3.96 -12.73 -7.99
CA GLY A 83 -2.89 -13.41 -7.26
C GLY A 83 -1.60 -12.60 -7.16
N TRP A 84 -1.37 -11.72 -8.14
CA TRP A 84 -0.22 -10.83 -8.21
C TRP A 84 -0.63 -9.50 -8.87
N ALA A 85 0.00 -8.41 -8.43
CA ALA A 85 -0.19 -7.08 -8.99
C ALA A 85 1.14 -6.33 -9.05
N PRO A 86 1.36 -5.44 -10.05
CA PRO A 86 2.55 -4.60 -10.13
C PRO A 86 2.47 -3.45 -9.12
N GLN A 87 2.64 -3.78 -7.82
CA GLN A 87 2.41 -2.87 -6.69
C GLN A 87 3.03 -1.49 -6.87
N ARG A 88 4.32 -1.41 -7.22
CA ARG A 88 5.00 -0.12 -7.43
C ARG A 88 4.34 0.71 -8.53
N LYS A 89 3.96 0.09 -9.66
CA LYS A 89 3.27 0.77 -10.75
C LYS A 89 1.92 1.33 -10.29
N ILE A 90 1.16 0.52 -9.54
CA ILE A 90 -0.13 0.96 -8.98
C ILE A 90 0.08 2.14 -8.04
N LEU A 91 0.98 2.04 -7.06
CA LEU A 91 1.26 3.11 -6.10
C LEU A 91 1.73 4.40 -6.80
N THR A 92 2.61 4.31 -7.81
CA THR A 92 3.01 5.48 -8.60
C THR A 92 1.82 6.10 -9.35
N ALA A 93 0.90 5.31 -9.89
CA ALA A 93 -0.31 5.84 -10.52
C ALA A 93 -1.21 6.54 -9.49
N LEU A 94 -1.43 5.92 -8.32
CA LEU A 94 -2.27 6.48 -7.25
C LEU A 94 -1.78 7.86 -6.76
N ALA A 95 -0.48 8.14 -6.89
CA ALA A 95 0.13 9.41 -6.50
C ALA A 95 -0.16 10.58 -7.47
N THR A 96 -0.72 10.32 -8.64
CA THR A 96 -1.00 11.35 -9.66
C THR A 96 -2.30 12.10 -9.38
N GLU A 97 -2.42 13.32 -9.89
CA GLU A 97 -3.66 14.13 -9.77
C GLU A 97 -4.90 13.44 -10.33
N LYS A 98 -4.73 12.60 -11.37
CA LYS A 98 -5.82 11.78 -11.91
C LYS A 98 -6.46 10.92 -10.82
N HIS A 99 -5.62 10.34 -9.96
CA HIS A 99 -6.04 9.39 -8.96
C HIS A 99 -6.33 10.04 -7.60
N LYS A 100 -6.62 11.34 -7.57
CA LYS A 100 -6.99 12.06 -6.36
C LYS A 100 -8.18 11.39 -5.66
N GLY A 101 -7.98 11.05 -4.38
CA GLY A 101 -8.96 10.29 -3.59
C GLY A 101 -8.73 8.78 -3.61
N SER A 102 -7.67 8.29 -4.25
CA SER A 102 -7.23 6.90 -4.16
C SER A 102 -6.39 6.66 -2.91
N CYS A 103 -6.39 5.42 -2.43
CA CYS A 103 -5.60 5.02 -1.28
C CYS A 103 -5.16 3.56 -1.35
N ALA A 104 -4.21 3.19 -0.49
CA ALA A 104 -3.83 1.80 -0.25
C ALA A 104 -4.32 1.28 1.11
N ILE A 105 -4.57 -0.03 1.23
CA ILE A 105 -4.80 -0.72 2.49
C ILE A 105 -3.82 -1.88 2.58
N ILE A 106 -2.97 -1.86 3.60
CA ILE A 106 -1.80 -2.73 3.68
C ILE A 106 -1.70 -3.39 5.05
N HIS A 107 -1.09 -4.58 5.11
CA HIS A 107 -0.85 -5.27 6.39
C HIS A 107 0.19 -4.63 7.33
N GLY A 108 0.96 -3.63 6.90
CA GLY A 108 2.01 -3.00 7.73
C GLY A 108 3.41 -3.61 7.63
N GLY A 109 3.67 -4.43 6.59
CA GLY A 109 5.03 -4.85 6.26
C GLY A 109 5.90 -3.66 5.82
N LEU A 110 7.12 -3.57 6.36
CA LEU A 110 8.00 -2.42 6.20
C LEU A 110 8.29 -2.05 4.74
N ALA A 111 8.45 -3.04 3.85
CA ALA A 111 8.69 -2.77 2.43
C ALA A 111 7.54 -1.99 1.77
N THR A 112 6.30 -2.43 1.97
CA THR A 112 5.12 -1.75 1.41
C THR A 112 4.92 -0.38 2.05
N ILE A 113 5.16 -0.23 3.36
CA ILE A 113 5.11 1.09 4.02
C ILE A 113 6.07 2.06 3.32
N LYS A 114 7.32 1.64 3.07
CA LYS A 114 8.31 2.47 2.39
C LYS A 114 7.85 2.87 0.99
N GLU A 115 7.26 1.96 0.22
CA GLU A 115 6.74 2.28 -1.11
C GLU A 115 5.56 3.27 -1.08
N CYS A 116 4.64 3.13 -0.11
CA CYS A 116 3.54 4.09 0.08
C CYS A 116 4.05 5.48 0.49
N VAL A 117 5.00 5.55 1.42
CA VAL A 117 5.64 6.80 1.85
C VAL A 117 6.41 7.44 0.70
N TYR A 118 7.24 6.68 0.00
CA TYR A 118 8.02 7.18 -1.13
C TYR A 118 7.09 7.76 -2.21
N CYS A 119 6.00 7.07 -2.56
CA CYS A 119 5.04 7.56 -3.56
C CYS A 119 4.08 8.64 -3.02
N ASN A 120 4.14 9.01 -1.73
CA ASN A 120 3.20 9.93 -1.08
C ASN A 120 1.71 9.53 -1.28
N VAL A 121 1.42 8.23 -1.20
CA VAL A 121 0.06 7.69 -1.38
C VAL A 121 -0.61 7.56 -0.02
N PRO A 122 -1.82 8.10 0.22
CA PRO A 122 -2.57 7.85 1.45
C PRO A 122 -2.81 6.36 1.66
N PHE A 123 -2.56 5.83 2.85
CA PHE A 123 -2.70 4.40 3.11
C PHE A 123 -3.16 4.09 4.53
N LEU A 124 -3.94 3.01 4.69
CA LEU A 124 -4.35 2.43 5.98
C LEU A 124 -3.55 1.16 6.27
N VAL A 125 -3.01 1.05 7.48
CA VAL A 125 -2.36 -0.13 7.99
C VAL A 125 -3.36 -0.97 8.80
N LEU A 126 -3.50 -2.24 8.43
CA LEU A 126 -4.31 -3.23 9.14
C LEU A 126 -3.41 -4.40 9.56
N PRO A 127 -2.77 -4.31 10.73
CA PRO A 127 -1.82 -5.32 11.19
C PRO A 127 -2.47 -6.69 11.32
N LEU A 128 -1.80 -7.71 10.79
CA LEU A 128 -2.20 -9.11 10.88
C LEU A 128 -1.37 -9.86 11.93
N GLY A 129 -0.09 -9.48 12.12
CA GLY A 129 0.80 -10.01 13.15
C GLY A 129 2.26 -9.53 13.02
N LYS A 130 3.21 -10.21 13.71
CA LYS A 130 4.65 -9.85 13.72
C LYS A 130 4.86 -8.38 14.14
N ASP A 131 5.80 -7.71 13.49
CA ASP A 131 6.23 -6.32 13.68
C ASP A 131 5.30 -5.28 13.03
N GLN A 132 4.20 -5.73 12.41
CA GLN A 132 3.33 -4.85 11.62
C GLN A 132 2.66 -3.76 12.47
N MET A 133 2.29 -4.08 13.71
CA MET A 133 1.76 -3.09 14.64
C MET A 133 2.85 -2.11 15.08
N ASP A 134 4.06 -2.58 15.36
CA ASP A 134 5.19 -1.71 15.72
C ASP A 134 5.53 -0.73 14.58
N ASN A 135 5.45 -1.20 13.32
CA ASN A 135 5.63 -0.34 12.16
C ASN A 135 4.52 0.71 12.03
N ALA A 136 3.27 0.36 12.38
CA ALA A 136 2.16 1.31 12.41
C ALA A 136 2.34 2.38 13.50
N LEU A 137 2.77 1.98 14.70
CA LEU A 137 3.04 2.91 15.80
C LEU A 137 4.18 3.87 15.48
N ARG A 138 5.20 3.45 14.71
CA ARG A 138 6.25 4.36 14.23
C ARG A 138 5.72 5.42 13.26
N LEU A 139 4.70 5.10 12.46
CA LEU A 139 4.04 6.09 11.61
C LEU A 139 3.23 7.08 12.46
N GLU A 140 2.57 6.59 13.51
CA GLU A 140 1.89 7.45 14.50
C GLU A 140 2.87 8.39 15.21
N ASP A 141 4.06 7.92 15.59
CA ASP A 141 5.14 8.75 16.15
C ASP A 141 5.61 9.84 15.15
N CYS A 142 5.51 9.57 13.85
CA CYS A 142 5.71 10.56 12.78
C CYS A 142 4.48 11.46 12.54
N GLY A 143 3.43 11.35 13.35
CA GLY A 143 2.20 12.12 13.22
C GLY A 143 1.29 11.66 12.08
N ILE A 144 1.41 10.42 11.62
CA ILE A 144 0.59 9.83 10.56
C ILE A 144 -0.38 8.82 11.21
N ASN A 145 -1.60 9.26 11.49
CA ASN A 145 -2.61 8.41 12.11
C ASN A 145 -3.35 7.59 11.05
N ASN A 146 -2.84 6.39 10.78
CA ASN A 146 -3.29 5.60 9.65
C ASN A 146 -3.36 4.10 9.92
N TYR A 147 -3.76 3.67 11.12
CA TYR A 147 -3.93 2.25 11.41
C TYR A 147 -5.24 1.91 12.11
N PHE A 148 -5.65 0.66 11.99
CA PHE A 148 -6.76 0.12 12.76
C PHE A 148 -6.56 -1.36 13.10
N TYR A 149 -7.15 -1.80 14.20
CA TYR A 149 -7.08 -3.19 14.66
C TYR A 149 -7.99 -4.09 13.83
N ILE A 150 -7.39 -5.10 13.19
CA ILE A 150 -8.10 -6.02 12.31
C ILE A 150 -9.19 -6.82 13.05
N GLU A 151 -9.01 -7.04 14.36
CA GLU A 151 -9.95 -7.75 15.22
C GLU A 151 -11.33 -7.08 15.31
N PHE A 152 -11.40 -5.77 15.04
CA PHE A 152 -12.63 -4.99 15.12
C PHE A 152 -13.16 -4.58 13.74
N ILE A 153 -12.57 -5.08 12.66
CA ILE A 153 -12.91 -4.62 11.33
C ILE A 153 -14.31 -5.03 10.90
N LYS A 154 -15.02 -4.08 10.31
CA LYS A 154 -16.32 -4.24 9.69
C LYS A 154 -16.34 -3.40 8.42
N PRO A 155 -17.20 -3.69 7.43
CA PRO A 155 -17.31 -2.88 6.21
C PRO A 155 -17.49 -1.38 6.50
N LYS A 156 -18.35 -1.01 7.45
CA LYS A 156 -18.55 0.39 7.86
C LYS A 156 -17.30 1.05 8.47
N CYS A 157 -16.46 0.29 9.16
CA CYS A 157 -15.19 0.82 9.69
C CYS A 157 -14.25 1.15 8.53
N LEU A 158 -14.18 0.30 7.51
CA LEU A 158 -13.35 0.56 6.33
C LEU A 158 -13.77 1.83 5.59
N LEU A 159 -15.07 2.06 5.40
CA LEU A 159 -15.57 3.32 4.81
C LEU A 159 -15.11 4.55 5.62
N TYR A 160 -15.24 4.48 6.95
CA TYR A 160 -14.78 5.54 7.85
C TYR A 160 -13.27 5.78 7.73
N PHE A 161 -12.45 4.73 7.79
CA PHE A 161 -11.00 4.88 7.75
C PHE A 161 -10.48 5.30 6.38
N ILE A 162 -11.07 4.82 5.28
CA ILE A 162 -10.76 5.32 3.93
C ILE A 162 -11.03 6.82 3.87
N ASN A 163 -12.18 7.28 4.37
CA ASN A 163 -12.49 8.70 4.41
C ASN A 163 -11.49 9.48 5.28
N GLN A 164 -11.15 8.96 6.47
CA GLN A 164 -10.24 9.62 7.40
C GLN A 164 -8.83 9.76 6.82
N ILE A 165 -8.22 8.72 6.26
CA ILE A 165 -6.86 8.83 5.69
C ILE A 165 -6.80 9.75 4.48
N LEU A 166 -7.93 9.96 3.78
CA LEU A 166 -8.03 10.85 2.62
C LEU A 166 -8.31 12.31 3.01
N GLN A 167 -8.76 12.58 4.24
CA GLN A 167 -9.19 13.91 4.68
C GLN A 167 -8.43 14.45 5.90
N ASP A 168 -7.62 13.62 6.56
CA ASP A 168 -6.77 14.06 7.67
C ASP A 168 -5.57 14.86 7.13
N TYR A 169 -5.76 16.16 6.99
CA TYR A 169 -4.75 17.09 6.47
C TYR A 169 -3.45 17.09 7.28
N VAL A 170 -3.50 16.76 8.59
CA VAL A 170 -2.29 16.70 9.41
C VAL A 170 -1.49 15.46 9.02
N SER A 171 -2.13 14.28 9.01
CA SER A 171 -1.48 13.05 8.59
C SER A 171 -0.97 13.12 7.14
N LEU A 172 -1.73 13.73 6.22
CA LEU A 172 -1.32 13.93 4.83
C LEU A 172 -0.12 14.88 4.69
N SER A 173 -0.07 15.96 5.48
CA SER A 173 1.08 16.87 5.51
C SER A 173 2.33 16.18 6.05
N ASN A 174 2.19 15.36 7.09
CA ASN A 174 3.29 14.60 7.68
C ASN A 174 3.79 13.49 6.74
N LEU A 175 2.87 12.82 6.03
CA LEU A 175 3.22 11.87 4.98
C LEU A 175 4.01 12.53 3.85
N ALA A 176 3.59 13.72 3.39
CA ALA A 176 4.31 14.47 2.36
C ALA A 176 5.70 14.92 2.83
N ALA A 177 5.83 15.35 4.09
CA ALA A 177 7.13 15.69 4.68
C ALA A 177 8.05 14.46 4.73
N LEU A 178 7.55 13.32 5.21
CA LEU A 178 8.31 12.07 5.25
C LEU A 178 8.69 11.55 3.85
N SER A 179 7.78 11.70 2.89
CA SER A 179 8.07 11.40 1.48
C SER A 179 9.21 12.26 0.94
N LYS A 180 9.25 13.55 1.29
CA LYS A 180 10.35 14.45 0.91
C LYS A 180 11.69 13.96 1.48
N GLU A 181 11.74 13.62 2.77
CA GLU A 181 12.95 13.08 3.40
C GLU A 181 13.45 11.80 2.70
N PHE A 182 12.54 10.93 2.25
CA PHE A 182 12.90 9.73 1.50
C PHE A 182 13.54 10.05 0.15
N HIS A 183 13.00 11.03 -0.58
CA HIS A 183 13.57 11.48 -1.85
C HIS A 183 14.92 12.18 -1.65
N ASP A 184 15.04 13.07 -0.66
CA ASP A 184 16.30 13.74 -0.33
C ASP A 184 17.40 12.72 0.02
N ALA A 185 17.05 11.68 0.79
CA ALA A 185 17.96 10.59 1.12
C ALA A 185 18.37 9.75 -0.10
N GLU A 186 17.45 9.47 -1.04
CA GLU A 186 17.78 8.75 -2.28
C GLU A 186 18.69 9.61 -3.18
N ASP A 187 18.37 10.89 -3.35
CA ASP A 187 19.11 11.86 -4.18
C ASP A 187 20.51 12.14 -3.63
N SER A 188 20.71 12.02 -2.31
CA SER A 188 22.03 12.12 -1.68
C SER A 188 23.03 11.06 -2.17
N HIS A 189 22.50 9.93 -2.62
CA HIS A 189 23.22 8.71 -2.95
C HIS A 189 24.17 8.22 -1.84
N ILE A 190 23.94 8.57 -0.57
CA ILE A 190 24.86 8.25 0.53
C ILE A 190 25.08 6.74 0.67
N GLY A 191 24.04 5.94 0.51
CA GLY A 191 24.13 4.47 0.54
C GLY A 191 24.95 3.92 -0.63
N ALA A 192 24.75 4.44 -1.83
CA ALA A 192 25.52 4.02 -3.00
C ALA A 192 27.01 4.40 -2.87
N LYS A 193 27.29 5.61 -2.37
CA LYS A 193 28.65 6.07 -2.04
C LYS A 193 29.30 5.20 -0.97
N ALA A 194 28.57 4.81 0.07
CA ALA A 194 29.06 3.92 1.13
C ALA A 194 29.41 2.54 0.59
N ILE A 195 28.55 1.97 -0.27
CA ILE A 195 28.81 0.66 -0.91
C ILE A 195 30.05 0.74 -1.81
N ALA A 196 30.20 1.81 -2.60
CA ALA A 196 31.39 2.00 -3.43
C ALA A 196 32.67 2.12 -2.59
N HIS A 197 32.63 2.93 -1.52
CA HIS A 197 33.75 3.06 -0.59
C HIS A 197 34.11 1.73 0.06
N LEU A 198 33.11 0.95 0.51
CA LEU A 198 33.32 -0.36 1.10
C LEU A 198 33.97 -1.34 0.10
N ALA A 199 33.55 -1.31 -1.17
CA ALA A 199 34.12 -2.16 -2.21
C ALA A 199 35.59 -1.83 -2.49
N GLU A 200 35.98 -0.55 -2.39
CA GLU A 200 37.35 -0.09 -2.61
C GLU A 200 38.26 -0.28 -1.39
N ASN A 201 37.73 -0.07 -0.18
CA ASN A 201 38.53 0.05 1.05
C ASN A 201 38.39 -1.15 1.99
N GLY A 202 37.39 -2.02 1.78
CA GLY A 202 37.12 -3.20 2.60
C GLY A 202 36.51 -2.93 3.98
N ASN A 203 36.29 -1.66 4.35
CA ASN A 203 35.57 -1.22 5.56
C ASN A 203 34.93 0.17 5.32
N LEU A 204 34.25 0.71 6.34
CA LEU A 204 33.60 2.03 6.33
C LEU A 204 34.19 2.99 7.36
N ASP A 205 35.34 2.68 7.95
CA ASP A 205 35.86 3.39 9.13
C ASP A 205 36.17 4.87 8.84
N ASN A 206 36.48 5.20 7.57
CA ASN A 206 36.76 6.56 7.10
C ASN A 206 35.72 7.06 6.08
N PHE A 207 34.54 6.45 6.03
CA PHE A 207 33.46 6.93 5.18
C PHE A 207 32.77 8.13 5.85
N ASP A 208 32.70 9.25 5.14
CA ASP A 208 32.02 10.45 5.62
C ASP A 208 30.51 10.33 5.39
N TRP A 209 29.77 10.05 6.47
CA TRP A 209 28.32 9.93 6.46
C TRP A 209 27.59 11.27 6.33
N ASP A 210 28.29 12.38 6.61
CA ASP A 210 27.75 13.74 6.63
C ASP A 210 28.05 14.49 5.32
N ALA A 211 28.67 13.85 4.32
CA ALA A 211 29.08 14.43 3.04
C ALA A 211 27.92 14.72 2.05
N VAL A 212 26.73 15.10 2.55
CA VAL A 212 25.51 15.33 1.76
C VAL A 212 25.01 16.75 1.95
#